data_AF-A0A2T3Z6C3-F1
#
_entry.id   AF-A0A2T3Z6C3-F1
#
_cell.length_a   1.000
_cell.length_b   1.000
_cell.length_c   1.000
_cell.angle_alpha   90.00
_cell.angle_beta   90.00
_cell.angle_gamma   90.00
#
_symmetry.space_group_name_H-M   'P 1'
#
loop_
_entity.id
_entity.type
_entity.pdbx_description
1 polymer ?
#
loop_
_entity_poly.entity_id
_entity_poly.type
_entity_poly.pdbx_seq_one_letter_code
_entity_poly.pdbx_strand_id
1 'polypeptide(L)'
;MTSSFIQYGGLYGSEYGEEFERIFDPRNSPTHRRIPADQLIVYNSTKRVQQLREMNPLTNQISIDRHTVVVSIDGACRGNGTSLARAAWGVYFGPQSTYNSNGTLNPTFPQTSTRAEIEALSQALEIIYKDISKDFSLQRYHIITDSSYLVQTFSERIQTWIKNGGKNSKGKKAAHFDILKKINDRFNDMTYGDNGGMEFKFWQVPREENKEADVLANEALDKEFGADEMAENAKPRVLSISLNHQSFFDSMYGSLLTKIRTGSVFQRVEDGESAKRVLLEGPPPHAILITDEALTLRENAPVWEAVLKYIKQGGTAVVMGNFSSFVEPLSIKPFFAKAGLEWEQGSYHRTTLVLNPQAVGIHLASKLLPEYSQKAVFLKNAKTSDAWYVTNENAVTESLAFQAKDAHVTGESPVLLASVGKGKLGYIGDVNGEEGSEAVVIAMCGL
;
A
#
# COMPACT_ATOMS: atom_id res chain seq x y z
N MET A 1 -4.59 -6.24 -81.59
CA MET A 1 -3.14 -6.00 -81.58
C MET A 1 -2.70 -6.01 -80.11
N THR A 2 -2.13 -7.10 -79.58
CA THR A 2 -0.66 -7.38 -79.56
C THR A 2 0.11 -6.18 -79.02
N SER A 3 0.88 -6.20 -77.93
CA SER A 3 1.96 -7.10 -77.49
C SER A 3 2.37 -6.60 -76.07
N SER A 4 2.64 -7.44 -75.06
CA SER A 4 3.97 -8.02 -74.67
C SER A 4 5.05 -6.94 -74.36
N PHE A 5 6.00 -7.00 -73.41
CA PHE A 5 6.42 -7.91 -72.35
C PHE A 5 7.59 -7.18 -71.60
N ILE A 6 7.79 -7.46 -70.30
CA ILE A 6 9.08 -7.44 -69.52
C ILE A 6 9.74 -6.09 -69.13
N GLN A 7 9.88 -5.87 -67.81
CA GLN A 7 11.21 -5.68 -67.22
C GLN A 7 11.33 -6.37 -65.85
N TYR A 8 12.24 -7.35 -65.80
CA TYR A 8 12.79 -7.99 -64.60
C TYR A 8 13.80 -7.06 -63.91
N GLY A 9 13.87 -7.12 -62.57
CA GLY A 9 14.96 -6.58 -61.75
C GLY A 9 14.46 -6.08 -60.39
N GLY A 10 14.88 -6.57 -59.22
CA GLY A 10 16.08 -7.34 -58.93
C GLY A 10 15.95 -8.22 -57.70
N LEU A 11 16.62 -9.36 -57.81
CA LEU A 11 17.17 -10.13 -56.71
C LEU A 11 18.16 -9.24 -55.95
N TYR A 12 17.76 -8.77 -54.77
CA TYR A 12 18.68 -8.53 -53.66
C TYR A 12 18.07 -9.22 -52.45
N GLY A 13 18.57 -10.41 -52.15
CA GLY A 13 18.35 -11.03 -50.86
C GLY A 13 18.96 -10.13 -49.80
N SER A 14 18.14 -9.71 -48.83
CA SER A 14 18.65 -9.13 -47.60
C SER A 14 19.19 -10.28 -46.73
N GLU A 15 20.50 -10.47 -46.76
CA GLU A 15 21.24 -11.11 -45.67
C GLU A 15 21.00 -10.28 -44.41
N TYR A 16 19.98 -10.62 -43.62
CA TYR A 16 19.78 -10.38 -42.17
C TYR A 16 18.30 -10.62 -41.84
N GLY A 17 17.98 -11.86 -41.44
CA GLY A 17 16.77 -12.26 -40.70
C GLY A 17 15.42 -12.03 -41.38
N GLU A 18 14.70 -13.10 -41.71
CA GLU A 18 13.26 -13.02 -41.98
C GLU A 18 12.58 -12.28 -40.81
N GLU A 19 12.04 -11.09 -41.06
CA GLU A 19 11.24 -10.35 -40.07
C GLU A 19 10.00 -11.20 -39.75
N PHE A 20 9.99 -11.83 -38.57
CA PHE A 20 8.84 -12.60 -38.12
C PHE A 20 7.64 -11.66 -37.98
N GLU A 21 6.65 -11.85 -38.86
CA GLU A 21 5.36 -11.20 -38.75
C GLU A 21 4.66 -11.67 -37.45
N ARG A 22 4.56 -10.77 -36.46
CA ARG A 22 3.92 -11.05 -35.17
C ARG A 22 2.41 -10.92 -35.21
N ILE A 23 1.79 -11.20 -36.35
CA ILE A 23 0.34 -11.12 -36.52
C ILE A 23 -0.20 -12.54 -36.70
N PHE A 24 -1.31 -12.81 -36.03
CA PHE A 24 -2.12 -14.00 -36.26
C PHE A 24 -3.54 -13.56 -36.62
N ASP A 25 -3.99 -14.01 -37.79
CA ASP A 25 -5.40 -13.97 -38.17
C ASP A 25 -5.83 -15.38 -38.57
N PRO A 26 -6.73 -16.03 -37.80
CA PRO A 26 -7.15 -17.40 -38.09
C PRO A 26 -7.86 -17.51 -39.45
N ARG A 27 -8.42 -16.42 -39.99
CA ARG A 27 -9.08 -16.40 -41.31
C ARG A 27 -8.08 -16.55 -42.45
N ASN A 28 -6.83 -16.16 -42.22
CA ASN A 28 -5.73 -16.29 -43.18
C ASN A 28 -4.96 -17.60 -43.02
N SER A 29 -5.14 -18.34 -41.92
CA SER A 29 -4.44 -19.60 -41.70
C SER A 29 -5.15 -20.78 -42.40
N PRO A 30 -4.45 -21.56 -43.25
CA PRO A 30 -5.03 -22.74 -43.90
C PRO A 30 -5.63 -23.77 -42.94
N THR A 31 -5.04 -23.92 -41.75
CA THR A 31 -5.45 -24.88 -40.72
C THR A 31 -6.56 -24.38 -39.80
N HIS A 32 -6.81 -23.06 -39.74
CA HIS A 32 -7.78 -22.46 -38.81
C HIS A 32 -9.02 -21.90 -39.52
N ARG A 33 -8.89 -21.37 -40.74
CA ARG A 33 -9.94 -20.62 -41.46
C ARG A 33 -11.26 -21.37 -41.71
N ARG A 34 -11.24 -22.70 -41.60
CA ARG A 34 -12.41 -23.58 -41.80
C ARG A 34 -13.04 -24.05 -40.49
N ILE A 35 -12.47 -23.70 -39.34
CA ILE A 35 -12.98 -24.05 -38.02
C ILE A 35 -13.94 -22.94 -37.57
N PRO A 36 -15.16 -23.27 -37.12
CA PRO A 36 -16.08 -22.29 -36.54
C PRO A 36 -15.44 -21.51 -35.39
N ALA A 37 -15.69 -20.20 -35.31
CA ALA A 37 -15.04 -19.32 -34.32
C ALA A 37 -15.27 -19.76 -32.87
N ASP A 38 -16.48 -20.24 -32.55
CA ASP A 38 -16.89 -20.78 -31.25
C ASP A 38 -16.21 -22.11 -30.89
N GLN A 39 -15.56 -22.76 -31.86
CA GLN A 39 -14.82 -24.02 -31.66
C GLN A 39 -13.30 -23.85 -31.77
N LEU A 40 -12.82 -22.69 -32.24
CA LEU A 40 -11.42 -22.47 -32.55
C LEU A 40 -10.54 -22.49 -31.30
N ILE A 41 -11.03 -21.95 -30.18
CA ILE A 41 -10.33 -21.94 -28.90
C ILE A 41 -10.93 -23.02 -28.01
N VAL A 42 -10.08 -23.85 -27.42
CA VAL A 42 -10.47 -24.90 -26.47
C VAL A 42 -9.61 -24.81 -25.21
N TYR A 43 -10.24 -24.95 -24.04
CA TYR A 43 -9.51 -25.02 -22.79
C TYR A 43 -8.96 -26.43 -22.54
N ASN A 44 -7.65 -26.53 -22.32
CA ASN A 44 -7.00 -27.76 -21.90
C ASN A 44 -6.87 -27.77 -20.36
N SER A 45 -7.68 -28.57 -19.68
CA SER A 45 -7.70 -28.62 -18.21
C SER A 45 -6.44 -29.21 -17.59
N THR A 46 -5.72 -30.09 -18.30
CA THR A 46 -4.45 -30.65 -17.82
C THR A 46 -3.35 -29.60 -17.82
N LYS A 47 -3.23 -28.85 -18.92
CA LYS A 47 -2.24 -27.78 -19.07
C LYS A 47 -2.69 -26.45 -18.45
N ARG A 48 -3.98 -26.33 -18.15
CA ARG A 48 -4.66 -25.15 -17.59
C ARG A 48 -4.53 -23.91 -18.47
N VAL A 49 -4.52 -24.09 -19.78
CA VAL A 49 -4.41 -23.02 -20.79
C VAL A 49 -5.41 -23.22 -21.91
N GLN A 50 -5.79 -22.13 -22.58
CA GLN A 50 -6.48 -22.18 -23.86
C GLN A 50 -5.50 -22.56 -24.97
N GLN A 51 -5.97 -23.34 -25.93
CA GLN A 51 -5.21 -23.78 -27.09
C GLN A 51 -6.07 -23.62 -28.35
N LEU A 52 -5.43 -23.52 -29.50
CA LEU A 52 -6.13 -23.55 -30.79
C LEU A 52 -6.49 -24.98 -31.17
N ARG A 53 -7.61 -25.13 -31.86
CA ARG A 53 -7.88 -26.30 -32.69
C ARG A 53 -7.33 -26.07 -34.09
N GLU A 54 -6.81 -27.10 -34.72
CA GLU A 54 -6.36 -27.09 -36.10
C GLU A 54 -7.07 -28.17 -36.92
N MET A 55 -7.31 -27.89 -38.19
CA MET A 55 -7.89 -28.81 -39.15
C MET A 55 -6.78 -29.36 -40.03
N ASN A 56 -6.64 -30.69 -40.05
CA ASN A 56 -5.75 -31.35 -40.98
C ASN A 56 -6.25 -31.10 -42.42
N PRO A 57 -5.44 -30.51 -43.32
CA PRO A 57 -5.88 -30.12 -44.65
C PRO A 57 -6.20 -31.32 -45.57
N LEU A 58 -5.67 -32.50 -45.27
CA LEU A 58 -5.88 -33.72 -46.05
C LEU A 58 -7.09 -34.52 -45.59
N THR A 59 -7.30 -34.62 -44.27
CA THR A 59 -8.37 -35.46 -43.69
C THR A 59 -9.60 -34.65 -43.27
N ASN A 60 -9.51 -33.32 -43.22
CA ASN A 60 -10.48 -32.40 -42.60
C ASN A 60 -10.77 -32.69 -41.12
N GLN A 61 -9.96 -33.53 -40.46
CA GLN A 61 -10.11 -33.84 -39.05
C GLN A 61 -9.65 -32.66 -38.20
N ILE A 62 -10.48 -32.27 -37.24
CA ILE A 62 -10.14 -31.23 -36.26
C ILE A 62 -9.47 -31.88 -35.05
N SER A 63 -8.36 -31.30 -34.61
CA SER A 63 -7.63 -31.73 -33.41
C SER A 63 -7.10 -30.52 -32.63
N ILE A 64 -6.65 -30.73 -31.40
CA ILE A 64 -6.03 -29.67 -30.59
C ILE A 64 -4.59 -29.51 -31.04
N ASP A 65 -4.20 -28.29 -31.37
CA ASP A 65 -2.79 -27.96 -31.61
C ASP A 65 -2.06 -27.91 -30.27
N ARG A 66 -1.38 -29.01 -29.94
CA ARG A 66 -0.74 -29.24 -28.65
C ARG A 66 0.40 -28.27 -28.35
N HIS A 67 0.86 -27.51 -29.35
CA HIS A 67 1.97 -26.57 -29.24
C HIS A 67 1.55 -25.13 -28.98
N THR A 68 0.24 -24.86 -28.95
CA THR A 68 -0.27 -23.50 -28.83
C THR A 68 -0.70 -23.14 -27.41
N VAL A 69 -0.58 -21.86 -27.08
CA VAL A 69 -1.23 -21.21 -25.95
C VAL A 69 -1.95 -19.98 -26.48
N VAL A 70 -3.20 -19.81 -26.10
CA VAL A 70 -3.97 -18.60 -26.33
C VAL A 70 -4.10 -17.87 -25.00
N VAL A 71 -3.77 -16.58 -24.98
CA VAL A 71 -3.87 -15.73 -23.80
C VAL A 71 -4.54 -14.42 -24.17
N SER A 72 -5.57 -14.05 -23.44
CA SER A 72 -6.25 -12.77 -23.58
C SER A 72 -5.69 -11.77 -22.57
N ILE A 73 -5.41 -10.55 -23.02
CA ILE A 73 -4.93 -9.47 -22.17
C ILE A 73 -5.83 -8.24 -22.33
N ASP A 74 -6.02 -7.49 -21.25
CA ASP A 74 -6.69 -6.20 -21.30
C ASP A 74 -6.20 -5.24 -20.20
N GLY A 75 -6.34 -3.94 -20.46
CA GLY A 75 -6.07 -2.88 -19.52
C GLY A 75 -7.29 -1.99 -19.27
N ALA A 76 -7.65 -1.81 -18.00
CA ALA A 76 -8.73 -0.91 -17.59
C ALA A 76 -8.15 0.36 -16.95
N CYS A 77 -8.83 1.50 -17.14
CA CYS A 77 -8.50 2.72 -16.42
C CYS A 77 -9.76 3.53 -16.09
N ARG A 78 -10.10 3.62 -14.80
CA ARG A 78 -11.19 4.46 -14.28
C ARG A 78 -10.69 5.89 -14.11
N GLY A 79 -11.52 6.86 -14.50
CA GLY A 79 -11.15 8.28 -14.44
C GLY A 79 -10.00 8.65 -15.37
N ASN A 80 -9.82 7.93 -16.48
CA ASN A 80 -8.73 8.15 -17.43
C ASN A 80 -8.65 9.62 -17.89
N GLY A 81 -7.44 10.19 -17.87
CA GLY A 81 -7.21 11.61 -18.18
C GLY A 81 -7.42 12.57 -17.01
N THR A 82 -7.77 12.08 -15.83
CA THR A 82 -7.89 12.90 -14.60
C THR A 82 -6.77 12.61 -13.60
N SER A 83 -6.59 13.47 -12.61
CA SER A 83 -5.65 13.23 -11.50
C SER A 83 -6.06 12.08 -10.57
N LEU A 84 -7.32 11.64 -10.65
CA LEU A 84 -7.86 10.51 -9.89
C LEU A 84 -7.81 9.19 -10.68
N ALA A 85 -7.16 9.19 -11.85
CA ALA A 85 -7.08 8.00 -12.67
C ALA A 85 -6.47 6.82 -11.91
N ARG A 86 -7.09 5.64 -12.05
CA ARG A 86 -6.57 4.36 -11.55
C ARG A 86 -6.61 3.35 -12.68
N ALA A 87 -5.48 2.72 -12.93
CA ALA A 87 -5.28 1.78 -14.01
C ALA A 87 -5.02 0.38 -13.45
N ALA A 88 -5.51 -0.63 -14.15
CA ALA A 88 -5.35 -2.03 -13.81
C ALA A 88 -5.20 -2.89 -15.06
N TRP A 89 -4.66 -4.09 -14.89
CA TRP A 89 -4.41 -5.04 -15.96
C TRP A 89 -5.07 -6.39 -15.63
N GLY A 90 -5.45 -7.12 -16.68
CA GLY A 90 -6.01 -8.46 -16.61
C GLY A 90 -5.35 -9.38 -17.64
N VAL A 91 -5.06 -10.62 -17.22
CA VAL A 91 -4.49 -11.68 -18.06
C VAL A 91 -5.31 -12.95 -17.87
N TYR A 92 -5.86 -13.48 -18.96
CA TYR A 92 -6.75 -14.62 -18.98
C TYR A 92 -6.20 -15.74 -19.87
N PHE A 93 -5.99 -16.93 -19.29
CA PHE A 93 -5.55 -18.15 -19.97
C PHE A 93 -6.67 -19.19 -20.10
N GLY A 94 -7.87 -18.92 -19.60
CA GLY A 94 -9.02 -19.83 -19.70
C GLY A 94 -9.84 -19.96 -18.42
N PRO A 95 -10.96 -20.68 -18.47
CA PRO A 95 -11.86 -20.84 -17.33
C PRO A 95 -11.14 -21.48 -16.14
N GLN A 96 -11.14 -20.79 -14.99
CA GLN A 96 -10.51 -21.27 -13.75
C GLN A 96 -9.03 -21.65 -13.89
N SER A 97 -8.33 -21.11 -14.89
CA SER A 97 -6.88 -21.29 -14.99
C SER A 97 -6.21 -20.64 -13.78
N THR A 98 -5.27 -21.35 -13.16
CA THR A 98 -4.43 -20.78 -12.10
C THR A 98 -3.43 -19.75 -12.59
N TYR A 99 -3.30 -19.61 -13.92
CA TYR A 99 -2.48 -18.57 -14.54
C TYR A 99 -3.26 -17.27 -14.78
N ASN A 100 -4.59 -17.27 -14.60
CA ASN A 100 -5.37 -16.03 -14.65
C ASN A 100 -4.88 -15.10 -13.54
N SER A 101 -4.63 -13.85 -13.90
CA SER A 101 -4.06 -12.86 -12.98
C SER A 101 -4.56 -11.47 -13.31
N ASN A 102 -4.63 -10.62 -12.29
CA ASN A 102 -4.94 -9.21 -12.42
C ASN A 102 -4.28 -8.41 -11.30
N GLY A 103 -4.19 -7.09 -11.50
CA GLY A 103 -3.63 -6.19 -10.51
C GLY A 103 -3.76 -4.73 -10.91
N THR A 104 -3.61 -3.84 -9.93
CA THR A 104 -3.57 -2.40 -10.16
C THR A 104 -2.15 -1.96 -10.48
N LEU A 105 -2.02 -0.89 -11.26
CA LEU A 105 -0.72 -0.32 -11.59
C LEU A 105 -0.18 0.44 -10.38
N ASN A 106 1.14 0.34 -10.15
CA ASN A 106 1.80 1.16 -9.13
C ASN A 106 1.42 2.65 -9.33
N PRO A 107 0.95 3.36 -8.28
CA PRO A 107 0.49 4.74 -8.40
C PRO A 107 1.54 5.72 -8.96
N THR A 108 2.83 5.38 -8.87
CA THR A 108 3.93 6.18 -9.45
C THR A 108 4.04 6.06 -10.97
N PHE A 109 3.40 5.06 -11.59
CA PHE A 109 3.35 4.90 -13.04
C PHE A 109 2.19 5.70 -13.64
N PRO A 110 2.28 6.08 -14.93
CA PRO A 110 1.18 6.75 -15.63
C PRO A 110 -0.12 5.94 -15.56
N GLN A 111 -1.14 6.50 -14.91
CA GLN A 111 -2.47 5.89 -14.80
C GLN A 111 -3.28 6.22 -16.05
N THR A 112 -3.10 5.43 -17.11
CA THR A 112 -3.77 5.60 -18.41
C THR A 112 -4.15 4.24 -18.97
N SER A 113 -5.20 4.17 -19.79
CA SER A 113 -5.62 2.93 -20.45
C SER A 113 -4.49 2.29 -21.27
N THR A 114 -3.76 3.07 -22.07
CA THR A 114 -2.64 2.55 -22.88
C THR A 114 -1.51 1.98 -22.01
N ARG A 115 -1.16 2.63 -20.90
CA ARG A 115 -0.14 2.09 -19.98
C ARG A 115 -0.62 0.80 -19.31
N ALA A 116 -1.92 0.68 -19.05
CA ALA A 116 -2.55 -0.49 -18.47
C ALA A 116 -2.49 -1.70 -19.44
N GLU A 117 -2.81 -1.50 -20.71
CA GLU A 117 -2.69 -2.51 -21.76
C GLU A 117 -1.22 -3.00 -21.90
N ILE A 118 -0.26 -2.07 -21.87
CA ILE A 118 1.18 -2.41 -21.89
C ILE A 118 1.56 -3.24 -20.66
N GLU A 119 1.00 -2.93 -19.49
CA GLU A 119 1.24 -3.71 -18.28
C GLU A 119 0.67 -5.12 -18.40
N ALA A 120 -0.56 -5.26 -18.91
CA ALA A 120 -1.19 -6.56 -19.14
C ALA A 120 -0.33 -7.46 -20.02
N LEU A 121 0.22 -6.93 -21.11
CA LEU A 121 1.17 -7.64 -21.95
C LEU A 121 2.44 -8.05 -21.18
N SER A 122 3.03 -7.11 -20.44
CA SER A 122 4.24 -7.38 -19.66
C SER A 122 4.02 -8.50 -18.63
N GLN A 123 2.87 -8.50 -17.95
CA GLN A 123 2.52 -9.50 -16.94
C GLN A 123 2.23 -10.86 -17.58
N ALA A 124 1.55 -10.89 -18.73
CA ALA A 124 1.33 -12.13 -19.49
C ALA A 124 2.66 -12.79 -19.86
N LEU A 125 3.64 -12.03 -20.36
CA LEU A 125 4.96 -12.55 -20.70
C LEU A 125 5.72 -13.06 -19.48
N GLU A 126 5.58 -12.40 -18.33
CA GLU A 126 6.20 -12.83 -17.09
C GLU A 126 5.63 -14.17 -16.60
N ILE A 127 4.31 -14.35 -16.67
CA ILE A 127 3.64 -15.62 -16.33
C ILE A 127 4.06 -16.73 -17.30
N ILE A 128 4.11 -16.42 -18.61
CA ILE A 128 4.56 -17.38 -19.62
C ILE A 128 5.99 -17.81 -19.33
N TYR A 129 6.90 -16.85 -19.13
CA TYR A 129 8.30 -17.11 -18.88
C TYR A 129 8.53 -17.93 -17.60
N LYS A 130 7.86 -17.58 -16.50
CA LYS A 130 8.08 -18.22 -15.20
C LYS A 130 7.45 -19.60 -15.10
N ASP A 131 6.26 -19.81 -15.67
CA ASP A 131 5.44 -20.98 -15.35
C ASP A 131 5.08 -21.82 -16.56
N ILE A 132 4.62 -21.21 -17.66
CA ILE A 132 4.09 -21.96 -18.80
C ILE A 132 5.22 -22.53 -19.67
N SER A 133 6.32 -21.79 -19.83
CA SER A 133 7.50 -22.18 -20.62
C SER A 133 8.17 -23.48 -20.14
N LYS A 134 7.89 -23.91 -18.91
CA LYS A 134 8.38 -25.17 -18.34
C LYS A 134 7.83 -26.39 -19.09
N ASP A 135 6.68 -26.27 -19.75
CA ASP A 135 6.19 -27.26 -20.71
C ASP A 135 6.74 -26.96 -22.09
N PHE A 136 7.87 -27.57 -22.45
CA PHE A 136 8.56 -27.40 -23.73
C PHE A 136 7.73 -27.79 -24.96
N SER A 137 6.59 -28.47 -24.78
CA SER A 137 5.69 -28.73 -25.90
C SER A 137 4.90 -27.49 -26.30
N LEU A 138 4.75 -26.49 -25.43
CA LEU A 138 4.11 -25.21 -25.73
C LEU A 138 5.14 -24.22 -26.29
N GLN A 139 5.00 -23.89 -27.56
CA GLN A 139 5.99 -23.10 -28.31
C GLN A 139 5.38 -21.90 -29.02
N ARG A 140 4.07 -21.91 -29.31
CA ARG A 140 3.38 -20.86 -30.06
C ARG A 140 2.36 -20.15 -29.18
N TYR A 141 2.56 -18.86 -28.94
CA TYR A 141 1.76 -18.03 -28.05
C TYR A 141 0.98 -17.00 -28.85
N HIS A 142 -0.34 -17.10 -28.80
CA HIS A 142 -1.29 -16.21 -29.45
C HIS A 142 -1.89 -15.26 -28.41
N ILE A 143 -1.52 -13.98 -28.49
CA ILE A 143 -1.94 -12.93 -27.55
C ILE A 143 -3.17 -12.23 -28.13
N ILE A 144 -4.33 -12.50 -27.56
CA ILE A 144 -5.59 -11.83 -27.88
C ILE A 144 -5.63 -10.47 -27.19
N THR A 145 -5.90 -9.41 -27.96
CA THR A 145 -6.06 -8.04 -27.46
C THR A 145 -6.94 -7.22 -28.39
N ASP A 146 -7.66 -6.24 -27.86
CA ASP A 146 -8.38 -5.21 -28.64
C ASP A 146 -7.53 -3.95 -28.88
N SER A 147 -6.32 -3.88 -28.31
CA SER A 147 -5.41 -2.75 -28.46
C SER A 147 -4.71 -2.75 -29.82
N SER A 148 -5.27 -2.02 -30.78
CA SER A 148 -4.60 -1.72 -32.06
C SER A 148 -3.22 -1.06 -31.87
N TYR A 149 -3.01 -0.36 -30.75
CA TYR A 149 -1.74 0.26 -30.41
C TYR A 149 -0.65 -0.78 -30.13
N LEU A 150 -0.93 -1.80 -29.30
CA LEU A 150 0.03 -2.87 -29.02
C LEU A 150 0.36 -3.66 -30.28
N VAL A 151 -0.68 -4.04 -31.04
CA VAL A 151 -0.54 -4.82 -32.29
C VAL A 151 0.40 -4.09 -33.24
N GLN A 152 0.05 -2.86 -33.65
CA GLN A 152 0.88 -2.05 -34.57
C GLN A 152 2.27 -1.76 -34.01
N THR A 153 2.41 -1.63 -32.69
CA THR A 153 3.71 -1.39 -32.06
C THR A 153 4.64 -2.58 -32.29
N PHE A 154 4.21 -3.79 -31.92
CA PHE A 154 5.07 -4.97 -31.96
C PHE A 154 5.13 -5.65 -33.32
N SER A 155 4.16 -5.45 -34.21
CA SER A 155 4.20 -6.00 -35.57
C SER A 155 4.95 -5.11 -36.57
N GLU A 156 4.91 -3.78 -36.42
CA GLU A 156 5.37 -2.86 -37.48
C GLU A 156 6.38 -1.80 -37.01
N ARG A 157 6.21 -1.26 -35.79
CA ARG A 157 6.84 0.03 -35.43
C ARG A 157 8.05 -0.09 -34.53
N ILE A 158 8.09 -1.08 -33.64
CA ILE A 158 9.05 -1.12 -32.54
C ILE A 158 10.50 -1.17 -33.02
N GLN A 159 10.79 -1.92 -34.09
CA GLN A 159 12.13 -1.99 -34.68
C GLN A 159 12.58 -0.64 -35.23
N THR A 160 11.70 0.05 -35.94
CA THR A 160 11.95 1.41 -36.45
C THR A 160 12.16 2.39 -35.31
N TRP A 161 11.34 2.32 -34.25
CA TRP A 161 11.51 3.17 -33.08
C TRP A 161 12.83 2.91 -32.36
N ILE A 162 13.25 1.65 -32.21
CA ILE A 162 14.55 1.30 -31.62
C ILE A 162 15.70 1.90 -32.45
N LYS A 163 15.67 1.73 -33.78
CA LYS A 163 16.69 2.30 -34.69
C LYS A 163 16.75 3.83 -34.62
N ASN A 164 15.61 4.49 -34.44
CA ASN A 164 15.50 5.97 -34.44
C ASN A 164 15.54 6.59 -33.03
N GLY A 165 16.07 5.89 -32.02
CA GLY A 165 16.20 6.41 -30.66
C GLY A 165 14.86 6.71 -29.97
N GLY A 166 13.83 5.94 -30.29
CA GLY A 166 12.48 6.03 -29.72
C GLY A 166 11.57 7.06 -30.37
N LYS A 167 11.90 7.55 -31.57
CA LYS A 167 11.12 8.58 -32.28
C LYS A 167 10.16 7.97 -33.30
N ASN A 168 8.95 8.53 -33.38
CA ASN A 168 7.93 8.19 -34.38
C ASN A 168 8.18 8.92 -35.72
N SER A 169 7.34 8.67 -36.72
CA SER A 169 7.43 9.28 -38.06
C SER A 169 7.33 10.80 -38.07
N LYS A 170 6.81 11.42 -37.01
CA LYS A 170 6.73 12.87 -36.81
C LYS A 170 7.91 13.43 -36.02
N GLY A 171 8.94 12.64 -35.74
CA GLY A 171 10.12 13.02 -34.97
C GLY A 171 9.90 13.15 -33.45
N LYS A 172 8.69 12.85 -32.94
CA LYS A 172 8.37 12.91 -31.49
C LYS A 172 8.72 11.59 -30.80
N LYS A 173 9.11 11.64 -29.52
CA LYS A 173 9.31 10.42 -28.71
C LYS A 173 8.00 9.63 -28.64
N ALA A 174 8.05 8.34 -28.96
CA ALA A 174 6.90 7.46 -28.83
C ALA A 174 6.48 7.35 -27.35
N ALA A 175 5.18 7.42 -27.09
CA ALA A 175 4.66 7.27 -25.73
C ALA A 175 5.07 5.90 -25.18
N HIS A 176 5.45 5.85 -23.90
CA HIS A 176 5.84 4.61 -23.21
C HIS A 176 6.98 3.81 -23.88
N PHE A 177 7.80 4.44 -24.72
CA PHE A 177 8.86 3.75 -25.48
C PHE A 177 9.79 2.91 -24.62
N ASP A 178 10.17 3.40 -23.43
CA ASP A 178 11.16 2.74 -22.59
C ASP A 178 10.66 1.37 -22.06
N ILE A 179 9.35 1.23 -21.76
CA ILE A 179 8.76 -0.06 -21.36
C ILE A 179 8.48 -0.95 -22.57
N LEU A 180 8.05 -0.38 -23.70
CA LEU A 180 7.84 -1.13 -24.94
C LEU A 180 9.13 -1.75 -25.46
N LYS A 181 10.25 -1.03 -25.35
CA LYS A 181 11.58 -1.56 -25.65
C LYS A 181 11.93 -2.75 -24.75
N LYS A 182 11.71 -2.63 -23.43
CA LYS A 182 11.93 -3.75 -22.50
C LYS A 182 11.09 -4.98 -22.84
N ILE A 183 9.83 -4.79 -23.21
CA ILE A 183 8.95 -5.88 -23.65
C ILE A 183 9.48 -6.51 -24.94
N ASN A 184 9.95 -5.71 -25.90
CA ASN A 184 10.58 -6.21 -27.12
C ASN A 184 11.84 -7.03 -26.82
N ASP A 185 12.69 -6.55 -25.91
CA ASP A 185 13.89 -7.26 -25.48
C ASP A 185 13.53 -8.59 -24.80
N ARG A 186 12.47 -8.61 -23.97
CA ARG A 186 11.92 -9.84 -23.38
C ARG A 186 11.44 -10.82 -24.44
N PHE A 187 10.71 -10.36 -25.46
CA PHE A 187 10.31 -11.23 -26.55
C PHE A 187 11.52 -11.82 -27.28
N ASN A 188 12.54 -11.01 -27.57
CA ASN A 188 13.75 -11.49 -28.24
C ASN A 188 14.49 -12.55 -27.40
N ASP A 189 14.57 -12.35 -26.08
CA ASP A 189 15.14 -13.33 -25.15
C ASP A 189 14.36 -14.65 -25.17
N MET A 190 13.03 -14.59 -25.10
CA MET A 190 12.16 -15.77 -25.13
C MET A 190 12.11 -16.48 -26.49
N THR A 191 12.39 -15.76 -27.59
CA THR A 191 12.42 -16.34 -28.94
C THR A 191 13.81 -16.88 -29.31
N TYR A 192 14.89 -16.13 -29.03
CA TYR A 192 16.23 -16.38 -29.54
C TYR A 192 17.30 -16.64 -28.47
N GLY A 193 16.99 -16.49 -27.18
CA GLY A 193 17.93 -16.76 -26.09
C GLY A 193 18.22 -18.26 -25.91
N ASP A 194 19.11 -18.58 -24.96
CA ASP A 194 19.57 -19.95 -24.72
C ASP A 194 18.43 -20.94 -24.36
N ASN A 195 17.37 -20.43 -23.72
CA ASN A 195 16.15 -21.16 -23.39
C ASN A 195 14.97 -20.74 -24.29
N GLY A 196 15.25 -20.23 -25.49
CA GLY A 196 14.28 -19.67 -26.41
C GLY A 196 13.49 -20.72 -27.20
N GLY A 197 13.05 -20.37 -28.41
CA GLY A 197 12.21 -21.21 -29.27
C GLY A 197 10.72 -20.91 -29.16
N MET A 198 10.33 -19.85 -28.45
CA MET A 198 8.94 -19.41 -28.35
C MET A 198 8.59 -18.42 -29.47
N GLU A 199 7.49 -18.68 -30.16
CA GLU A 199 6.90 -17.80 -31.17
C GLU A 199 5.73 -17.03 -30.57
N PHE A 200 5.72 -15.70 -30.72
CA PHE A 200 4.66 -14.84 -30.23
C PHE A 200 3.95 -14.12 -31.37
N LYS A 201 2.63 -14.25 -31.43
CA LYS A 201 1.78 -13.55 -32.39
C LYS A 201 0.63 -12.85 -31.69
N PHE A 202 0.34 -11.63 -32.11
CA PHE A 202 -0.82 -10.87 -31.69
C PHE A 202 -2.02 -11.23 -32.56
N TRP A 203 -3.13 -11.52 -31.90
CA TRP A 203 -4.43 -11.72 -32.50
C TRP A 203 -5.33 -10.57 -32.08
N GLN A 204 -5.50 -9.59 -32.97
CA GLN A 204 -6.39 -8.47 -32.70
C GLN A 204 -7.86 -8.90 -32.81
N VAL A 205 -8.66 -8.61 -31.79
CA VAL A 205 -10.11 -8.88 -31.77
C VAL A 205 -10.91 -7.60 -31.43
N PRO A 206 -12.20 -7.52 -31.76
CA PRO A 206 -13.08 -6.49 -31.22
C PRO A 206 -13.17 -6.56 -29.68
N ARG A 207 -13.42 -5.42 -29.03
CA ARG A 207 -13.48 -5.33 -27.56
C ARG A 207 -14.52 -6.29 -26.96
N GLU A 208 -15.66 -6.43 -27.61
CA GLU A 208 -16.76 -7.31 -27.22
C GLU A 208 -16.41 -8.81 -27.26
N GLU A 209 -15.30 -9.18 -27.90
CA GLU A 209 -14.78 -10.55 -27.96
C GLU A 209 -13.65 -10.80 -26.95
N ASN A 210 -13.18 -9.78 -26.21
CA ASN A 210 -12.11 -9.86 -25.21
C ASN A 210 -12.61 -9.67 -23.76
N LYS A 211 -13.83 -10.15 -23.48
CA LYS A 211 -14.55 -9.84 -22.23
C LYS A 211 -13.87 -10.36 -20.98
N GLU A 212 -13.26 -11.54 -21.03
CA GLU A 212 -12.72 -12.20 -19.85
C GLU A 212 -11.51 -11.44 -19.28
N ALA A 213 -10.66 -10.90 -20.15
CA ALA A 213 -9.54 -10.07 -19.72
C ALA A 213 -10.00 -8.69 -19.21
N ASP A 214 -11.01 -8.08 -19.84
CA ASP A 214 -11.64 -6.82 -19.39
C ASP A 214 -12.28 -6.98 -18.00
N VAL A 215 -12.98 -8.09 -17.76
CA VAL A 215 -13.54 -8.43 -16.45
C VAL A 215 -12.43 -8.52 -15.40
N LEU A 216 -11.35 -9.27 -15.67
CA LEU A 216 -10.24 -9.40 -14.74
C LEU A 216 -9.57 -8.05 -14.42
N ALA A 217 -9.39 -7.17 -15.41
CA ALA A 217 -8.83 -5.85 -15.19
C ALA A 217 -9.74 -4.97 -14.31
N ASN A 218 -11.05 -5.02 -14.53
CA ASN A 218 -12.02 -4.27 -13.74
C ASN A 218 -12.19 -4.82 -12.31
N GLU A 219 -12.14 -6.14 -12.12
CA GLU A 219 -12.15 -6.77 -10.79
C GLU A 219 -11.01 -6.27 -9.90
N ALA A 220 -9.82 -6.02 -10.46
CA ALA A 220 -8.70 -5.48 -9.71
C ALA A 220 -8.98 -4.06 -9.20
N LEU A 221 -9.63 -3.22 -10.02
CA LEU A 221 -10.07 -1.89 -9.62
C LEU A 221 -11.16 -2.00 -8.54
N ASP A 222 -12.15 -2.86 -8.70
CA ASP A 222 -13.22 -3.03 -7.71
C ASP A 222 -12.71 -3.43 -6.33
N LYS A 223 -11.70 -4.32 -6.27
CA LYS A 223 -11.05 -4.70 -5.01
C LYS A 223 -10.32 -3.52 -4.34
N GLU A 224 -9.64 -2.68 -5.14
CA GLU A 224 -8.93 -1.51 -4.62
C GLU A 224 -9.91 -0.45 -4.09
N PHE A 225 -10.93 -0.09 -4.87
CA PHE A 225 -11.96 0.86 -4.44
C PHE A 225 -12.76 0.36 -3.22
N GLY A 226 -13.10 -0.93 -3.17
CA GLY A 226 -13.78 -1.53 -2.02
C GLY A 226 -12.90 -1.58 -0.75
N ALA A 227 -11.59 -1.78 -0.90
CA ALA A 227 -10.65 -1.75 0.22
C ALA A 227 -10.47 -0.32 0.77
N ASP A 228 -10.41 0.68 -0.10
CA ASP A 228 -10.31 2.10 0.30
C ASP A 228 -11.55 2.55 1.08
N GLU A 229 -12.77 2.21 0.63
CA GLU A 229 -14.01 2.54 1.35
C GLU A 229 -14.11 1.83 2.72
N MET A 230 -13.59 0.60 2.82
CA MET A 230 -13.55 -0.13 4.09
C MET A 230 -12.49 0.42 5.05
N ALA A 231 -11.36 0.89 4.54
CA ALA A 231 -10.28 1.49 5.33
C ALA A 231 -10.68 2.88 5.86
N GLU A 232 -11.41 3.67 5.07
CA GLU A 232 -11.88 5.00 5.47
C GLU A 232 -12.97 4.94 6.56
N ASN A 233 -13.73 3.84 6.63
CA ASN A 233 -14.76 3.59 7.65
C ASN A 233 -14.30 2.76 8.86
N ALA A 234 -13.05 2.29 8.90
CA ALA A 234 -12.55 1.49 10.02
C ALA A 234 -12.20 2.38 11.23
N LYS A 235 -12.85 2.14 12.37
CA LYS A 235 -12.52 2.86 13.62
C LYS A 235 -11.04 2.66 13.98
N PRO A 236 -10.31 3.72 14.39
CA PRO A 236 -8.92 3.60 14.82
C PRO A 236 -8.79 2.61 15.97
N ARG A 237 -7.67 1.87 16.05
CA ARG A 237 -7.42 0.91 17.13
C ARG A 237 -6.55 1.53 18.22
N VAL A 238 -7.02 1.56 19.46
CA VAL A 238 -6.24 2.04 20.62
C VAL A 238 -5.87 0.87 21.51
N LEU A 239 -4.58 0.76 21.83
CA LEU A 239 -4.04 -0.27 22.71
C LEU A 239 -3.71 0.34 24.09
N SER A 240 -4.28 -0.20 25.16
CA SER A 240 -3.94 0.13 26.54
C SER A 240 -3.01 -0.94 27.11
N ILE A 241 -1.81 -0.53 27.56
CA ILE A 241 -0.86 -1.38 28.26
C ILE A 241 -1.00 -1.09 29.76
N SER A 242 -1.52 -2.07 30.50
CA SER A 242 -1.93 -1.94 31.89
C SER A 242 -1.38 -3.10 32.73
N LEU A 243 -0.05 -3.22 32.87
CA LEU A 243 0.56 -4.42 33.46
C LEU A 243 0.45 -4.47 34.99
N ASN A 244 0.36 -3.30 35.64
CA ASN A 244 0.07 -3.17 37.07
C ASN A 244 -1.35 -2.62 37.29
N HIS A 245 -2.33 -3.16 36.54
CA HIS A 245 -3.71 -2.67 36.54
C HIS A 245 -4.34 -2.69 37.94
N GLN A 246 -4.71 -1.51 38.44
CA GLN A 246 -5.38 -1.35 39.72
C GLN A 246 -6.89 -1.56 39.57
N SER A 247 -7.52 -2.25 40.52
CA SER A 247 -8.95 -2.57 40.49
C SER A 247 -9.87 -1.35 40.40
N PHE A 248 -9.42 -0.19 40.90
CA PHE A 248 -10.17 1.06 40.86
C PHE A 248 -9.95 1.87 39.57
N PHE A 249 -9.02 1.49 38.69
CA PHE A 249 -8.67 2.26 37.49
C PHE A 249 -9.88 2.54 36.60
N ASP A 250 -10.68 1.51 36.30
CA ASP A 250 -11.86 1.66 35.44
C ASP A 250 -12.94 2.56 36.05
N SER A 251 -13.04 2.60 37.39
CA SER A 251 -13.97 3.51 38.07
C SER A 251 -13.48 4.95 38.02
N MET A 252 -12.17 5.16 38.10
CA MET A 252 -11.53 6.47 38.11
C MET A 252 -11.50 7.11 36.72
N TYR A 253 -11.18 6.32 35.68
CA TYR A 253 -11.06 6.78 34.29
C TYR A 253 -12.24 6.35 33.42
N GLY A 254 -13.39 6.02 34.01
CA GLY A 254 -14.55 5.45 33.30
C GLY A 254 -15.10 6.35 32.20
N SER A 255 -15.15 7.68 32.44
CA SER A 255 -15.58 8.67 31.43
C SER A 255 -14.64 8.68 30.23
N LEU A 256 -13.33 8.85 30.45
CA LEU A 256 -12.29 8.74 29.42
C LEU A 256 -12.38 7.42 28.63
N LEU A 257 -12.43 6.27 29.31
CA LEU A 257 -12.49 4.96 28.66
C LEU A 257 -13.76 4.81 27.80
N THR A 258 -14.88 5.37 28.25
CA THR A 258 -16.13 5.40 27.46
C THR A 258 -15.94 6.21 26.18
N LYS A 259 -15.39 7.43 26.28
CA LYS A 259 -15.11 8.29 25.12
C LYS A 259 -14.19 7.59 24.10
N ILE A 260 -13.12 6.94 24.58
CA ILE A 260 -12.20 6.17 23.73
C ILE A 260 -12.92 5.00 23.05
N ARG A 261 -13.69 4.19 23.78
CA ARG A 261 -14.43 3.05 23.22
C ARG A 261 -15.49 3.46 22.21
N THR A 262 -16.07 4.66 22.34
CA THR A 262 -17.01 5.19 21.36
C THR A 262 -16.32 5.51 20.03
N GLY A 263 -15.14 6.16 20.09
CA GLY A 263 -14.39 6.60 18.90
C GLY A 263 -13.44 5.56 18.30
N SER A 264 -13.14 4.46 19.01
CA SER A 264 -12.07 3.53 18.63
C SER A 264 -12.39 2.07 18.94
N VAL A 265 -11.65 1.15 18.31
CA VAL A 265 -11.55 -0.23 18.77
C VAL A 265 -10.53 -0.27 19.91
N PHE A 266 -11.01 -0.35 21.14
CA PHE A 266 -10.17 -0.37 22.34
C PHE A 266 -9.76 -1.80 22.71
N GLN A 267 -8.46 -2.03 22.88
CA GLN A 267 -7.89 -3.29 23.36
C GLN A 267 -7.01 -3.02 24.58
N ARG A 268 -7.18 -3.76 25.67
CA ARG A 268 -6.29 -3.72 26.84
C ARG A 268 -5.46 -5.00 26.90
N VAL A 269 -4.19 -4.86 27.29
CA VAL A 269 -3.29 -5.97 27.65
C VAL A 269 -2.80 -5.75 29.07
N GLU A 270 -2.83 -6.80 29.88
CA GLU A 270 -2.48 -6.77 31.31
C GLU A 270 -1.27 -7.66 31.64
N ASP A 271 -0.63 -8.22 30.62
CA ASP A 271 0.59 -9.02 30.76
C ASP A 271 1.59 -8.71 29.63
N GLY A 272 2.88 -8.89 29.93
CA GLY A 272 3.97 -8.53 29.02
C GLY A 272 4.05 -9.38 27.75
N GLU A 273 3.63 -10.65 27.79
CA GLU A 273 3.65 -11.52 26.60
C GLU A 273 2.57 -11.12 25.59
N SER A 274 1.35 -10.87 26.07
CA SER A 274 0.26 -10.36 25.24
C SER A 274 0.59 -8.98 24.68
N ALA A 275 1.20 -8.09 25.46
CA ALA A 275 1.62 -6.78 24.99
C ALA A 275 2.63 -6.88 23.83
N LYS A 276 3.66 -7.72 23.97
CA LYS A 276 4.63 -7.98 22.89
C LYS A 276 3.97 -8.58 21.65
N ARG A 277 3.10 -9.59 21.83
CA ARG A 277 2.42 -10.24 20.71
C ARG A 277 1.63 -9.23 19.88
N VAL A 278 0.83 -8.39 20.53
CA VAL A 278 0.03 -7.35 19.86
C VAL A 278 0.91 -6.34 19.14
N LEU A 279 2.02 -5.92 19.76
CA LEU A 279 2.94 -4.93 19.20
C LEU A 279 3.81 -5.45 18.03
N LEU A 280 4.17 -6.74 18.05
CA LEU A 280 5.14 -7.31 17.11
C LEU A 280 4.49 -8.12 15.98
N GLU A 281 3.34 -8.73 16.22
CA GLU A 281 2.67 -9.65 15.27
C GLU A 281 1.41 -9.05 14.66
N GLY A 282 0.80 -8.05 15.30
CA GLY A 282 -0.40 -7.37 14.81
C GLY A 282 -0.13 -6.16 13.91
N PRO A 283 -1.15 -5.62 13.21
CA PRO A 283 -1.05 -4.30 12.58
C PRO A 283 -0.73 -3.26 13.66
N PRO A 284 0.07 -2.22 13.43
CA PRO A 284 0.34 -1.22 14.46
C PRO A 284 -0.96 -0.52 14.92
N PRO A 285 -1.17 -0.32 16.24
CA PRO A 285 -2.33 0.44 16.71
C PRO A 285 -2.22 1.91 16.31
N HIS A 286 -3.35 2.60 16.23
CA HIS A 286 -3.41 4.04 15.98
C HIS A 286 -2.74 4.84 17.11
N ALA A 287 -2.99 4.45 18.36
CA ALA A 287 -2.33 5.01 19.54
C ALA A 287 -2.16 3.96 20.65
N ILE A 288 -1.18 4.18 21.52
CA ILE A 288 -0.94 3.38 22.72
C ILE A 288 -1.15 4.24 23.97
N LEU A 289 -1.85 3.70 24.97
CA LEU A 289 -1.89 4.24 26.32
C LEU A 289 -1.01 3.39 27.23
N ILE A 290 -0.12 4.03 27.98
CA ILE A 290 0.66 3.41 29.05
C ILE A 290 0.06 3.91 30.36
N THR A 291 -0.69 3.05 31.03
CA THR A 291 -1.61 3.48 32.10
C THR A 291 -1.02 3.37 33.51
N ASP A 292 0.14 2.72 33.64
CA ASP A 292 0.81 2.47 34.92
C ASP A 292 2.33 2.41 34.75
N GLU A 293 3.03 2.43 35.87
CA GLU A 293 4.48 2.52 35.99
C GLU A 293 5.24 1.24 35.63
N ALA A 294 4.54 0.14 35.31
CA ALA A 294 5.17 -1.17 35.17
C ALA A 294 6.27 -1.21 34.10
N LEU A 295 6.18 -0.37 33.05
CA LEU A 295 7.20 -0.26 32.00
C LEU A 295 8.52 0.38 32.48
N THR A 296 8.55 0.93 33.69
CA THR A 296 9.80 1.37 34.35
C THR A 296 10.58 0.20 34.95
N LEU A 297 9.91 -0.93 35.22
CA LEU A 297 10.51 -2.11 35.84
C LEU A 297 11.35 -2.92 34.83
N ARG A 298 12.48 -3.46 35.29
CA ARG A 298 13.44 -4.19 34.44
C ARG A 298 12.83 -5.39 33.74
N GLU A 299 11.93 -6.12 34.40
CA GLU A 299 11.22 -7.27 33.86
C GLU A 299 10.37 -6.93 32.63
N ASN A 300 9.84 -5.71 32.55
CA ASN A 300 9.02 -5.23 31.43
C ASN A 300 9.83 -4.46 30.37
N ALA A 301 11.16 -4.44 30.47
CA ALA A 301 12.01 -3.79 29.49
C ALA A 301 11.73 -4.24 28.04
N PRO A 302 11.50 -5.54 27.73
CA PRO A 302 11.15 -5.95 26.37
C PRO A 302 9.86 -5.31 25.82
N VAL A 303 8.85 -5.08 26.68
CA VAL A 303 7.61 -4.39 26.30
C VAL A 303 7.90 -2.93 25.99
N TRP A 304 8.70 -2.26 26.85
CA TRP A 304 9.08 -0.87 26.62
C TRP A 304 9.89 -0.68 25.32
N GLU A 305 10.82 -1.58 25.02
CA GLU A 305 11.57 -1.55 23.75
C GLU A 305 10.64 -1.73 22.53
N ALA A 306 9.60 -2.58 22.63
CA ALA A 306 8.60 -2.74 21.57
C ALA A 306 7.78 -1.46 21.36
N VAL A 307 7.38 -0.79 22.45
CA VAL A 307 6.68 0.51 22.38
C VAL A 307 7.59 1.58 21.77
N LEU A 308 8.87 1.65 22.16
CA LEU A 308 9.84 2.59 21.58
C LEU A 308 10.03 2.35 20.08
N LYS A 309 10.06 1.09 19.64
CA LYS A 309 10.11 0.74 18.21
C LYS A 309 8.87 1.25 17.49
N TYR A 310 7.68 1.03 18.05
CA TYR A 310 6.42 1.55 17.52
C TYR A 310 6.43 3.08 17.38
N ILE A 311 6.85 3.81 18.42
CA ILE A 311 6.93 5.27 18.41
C ILE A 311 7.91 5.73 17.32
N LYS A 312 9.12 5.16 17.27
CA LYS A 312 10.15 5.53 16.27
C LYS A 312 9.69 5.33 14.83
N GLN A 313 8.75 4.41 14.59
CA GLN A 313 8.16 4.12 13.27
C GLN A 313 7.01 5.04 12.88
N GLY A 314 6.57 5.95 13.76
CA GLY A 314 5.50 6.91 13.48
C GLY A 314 4.31 6.84 14.44
N GLY A 315 4.31 5.89 15.38
CA GLY A 315 3.24 5.71 16.34
C GLY A 315 3.19 6.80 17.42
N THR A 316 2.04 6.91 18.09
CA THR A 316 1.85 7.79 19.24
C THR A 316 1.60 6.96 20.49
N ALA A 317 2.40 7.17 21.54
CA ALA A 317 2.15 6.60 22.86
C ALA A 317 1.91 7.73 23.88
N VAL A 318 0.98 7.53 24.81
CA VAL A 318 0.65 8.50 25.87
C VAL A 318 0.80 7.81 27.22
N VAL A 319 1.71 8.33 28.04
CA VAL A 319 1.88 7.94 29.44
C VAL A 319 0.87 8.72 30.28
N MET A 320 -0.04 8.01 30.94
CA MET A 320 -1.13 8.64 31.69
C MET A 320 -1.60 7.74 32.84
N GLY A 321 -2.56 8.24 33.59
CA GLY A 321 -3.36 7.42 34.48
C GLY A 321 -2.65 7.17 35.79
N ASN A 322 -2.56 5.90 36.18
CA ASN A 322 -1.89 5.53 37.42
C ASN A 322 -0.36 5.65 37.34
N PHE A 323 0.23 5.84 36.15
CA PHE A 323 1.68 6.03 36.03
C PHE A 323 2.21 7.13 36.96
N SER A 324 1.62 8.33 36.93
CA SER A 324 2.06 9.49 37.72
C SER A 324 1.90 9.27 39.24
N SER A 325 0.92 8.46 39.63
CA SER A 325 0.61 8.16 41.03
C SER A 325 1.53 7.10 41.66
N PHE A 326 2.02 6.15 40.86
CA PHE A 326 2.73 4.97 41.35
C PHE A 326 4.19 4.86 40.91
N VAL A 327 4.62 5.65 39.92
CA VAL A 327 6.03 5.65 39.49
C VAL A 327 6.97 6.12 40.61
N GLU A 328 8.06 5.39 40.80
CA GLU A 328 9.12 5.83 41.70
C GLU A 328 9.84 7.06 41.12
N PRO A 329 10.06 8.13 41.91
CA PRO A 329 10.73 9.35 41.45
C PRO A 329 12.02 9.15 40.66
N LEU A 330 12.87 8.24 41.13
CA LEU A 330 14.17 7.95 40.53
C LEU A 330 14.07 7.16 39.22
N SER A 331 12.90 6.58 38.93
CA SER A 331 12.64 5.79 37.73
C SER A 331 12.11 6.62 36.56
N ILE A 332 11.59 7.84 36.81
CA ILE A 332 11.07 8.74 35.77
C ILE A 332 12.13 9.10 34.74
N LYS A 333 13.29 9.60 35.19
CA LYS A 333 14.36 10.06 34.29
C LYS A 333 14.92 8.92 33.41
N PRO A 334 15.31 7.76 33.97
CA PRO A 334 15.75 6.63 33.15
C PRO A 334 14.70 6.15 32.14
N PHE A 335 13.41 6.20 32.49
CA PHE A 335 12.32 5.78 31.62
C PHE A 335 12.22 6.65 30.36
N PHE A 336 12.19 7.98 30.51
CA PHE A 336 12.12 8.93 29.39
C PHE A 336 13.45 9.07 28.64
N ALA A 337 14.59 8.92 29.31
CA ALA A 337 15.90 8.93 28.67
C ALA A 337 16.05 7.85 27.60
N LYS A 338 15.40 6.68 27.76
CA LYS A 338 15.36 5.64 26.72
C LYS A 338 14.67 6.08 25.43
N ALA A 339 13.74 7.04 25.51
CA ALA A 339 13.10 7.68 24.36
C ALA A 339 13.94 8.85 23.79
N GLY A 340 15.07 9.20 24.42
CA GLY A 340 15.89 10.36 24.06
C GLY A 340 15.37 11.67 24.63
N LEU A 341 14.59 11.63 25.71
CA LEU A 341 14.02 12.80 26.39
C LEU A 341 14.71 13.01 27.74
N GLU A 342 15.04 14.27 28.06
CA GLU A 342 15.72 14.65 29.32
C GLU A 342 14.75 14.89 30.49
N TRP A 343 13.48 14.47 30.33
CA TRP A 343 12.43 14.70 31.31
C TRP A 343 12.74 14.00 32.63
N GLU A 344 12.56 14.73 33.72
CA GLU A 344 12.76 14.24 35.08
C GLU A 344 11.70 14.81 36.02
N GLN A 345 11.55 14.23 37.21
CA GLN A 345 10.55 14.71 38.17
C GLN A 345 10.77 16.17 38.55
N GLY A 346 9.72 16.96 38.41
CA GLY A 346 9.60 18.33 38.92
C GLY A 346 8.64 18.41 40.10
N SER A 347 7.87 19.48 40.13
CA SER A 347 6.93 19.82 41.21
C SER A 347 5.76 18.82 41.33
N TYR A 348 5.18 18.72 42.52
CA TYR A 348 3.94 17.98 42.77
C TYR A 348 2.97 18.82 43.59
N HIS A 349 1.90 19.30 42.95
CA HIS A 349 0.85 20.08 43.59
C HIS A 349 -0.38 20.18 42.69
N ARG A 350 -1.48 20.71 43.24
CA ARG A 350 -2.61 21.19 42.44
C ARG A 350 -2.41 22.66 42.10
N THR A 351 -2.64 23.03 40.84
CA THR A 351 -2.66 24.41 40.37
C THR A 351 -3.47 24.51 39.08
N THR A 352 -3.88 25.72 38.70
CA THR A 352 -4.52 25.99 37.41
C THR A 352 -3.47 26.12 36.32
N LEU A 353 -3.63 25.32 35.27
CA LEU A 353 -2.77 25.32 34.10
C LEU A 353 -3.45 26.05 32.94
N VAL A 354 -2.65 26.71 32.12
CA VAL A 354 -3.10 27.41 30.91
C VAL A 354 -2.57 26.69 29.67
N LEU A 355 -3.43 26.59 28.66
CA LEU A 355 -3.10 26.01 27.37
C LEU A 355 -2.00 26.82 26.67
N ASN A 356 -1.01 26.12 26.12
CA ASN A 356 0.02 26.68 25.26
C ASN A 356 -0.35 26.46 23.78
N PRO A 357 -1.01 27.43 23.12
CA PRO A 357 -1.49 27.26 21.75
C PRO A 357 -0.34 27.10 20.73
N GLN A 358 0.88 27.55 21.06
CA GLN A 358 2.04 27.40 20.17
C GLN A 358 2.53 25.95 20.10
N ALA A 359 2.46 25.20 21.21
CA ALA A 359 2.81 23.78 21.24
C ALA A 359 1.73 22.90 20.62
N VAL A 360 0.45 23.30 20.77
CA VAL A 360 -0.72 22.50 20.37
C VAL A 360 -1.15 22.74 18.92
N GLY A 361 -0.96 23.96 18.42
CA GLY A 361 -1.47 24.41 17.13
C GLY A 361 -2.95 24.85 17.20
N ILE A 362 -3.30 25.83 16.36
CA ILE A 362 -4.58 26.58 16.43
C ILE A 362 -5.81 25.67 16.35
N HIS A 363 -5.81 24.68 15.45
CA HIS A 363 -6.97 23.82 15.24
C HIS A 363 -7.26 22.89 16.43
N LEU A 364 -6.22 22.37 17.09
CA LEU A 364 -6.42 21.49 18.23
C LEU A 364 -6.68 22.30 19.51
N ALA A 365 -6.08 23.49 19.61
CA ALA A 365 -6.29 24.40 20.72
C ALA A 365 -7.76 24.83 20.88
N SER A 366 -8.53 24.95 19.79
CA SER A 366 -9.96 25.29 19.86
C SER A 366 -10.85 24.17 20.42
N LYS A 367 -10.33 22.95 20.54
CA LYS A 367 -11.03 21.77 21.08
C LYS A 367 -10.64 21.44 22.52
N LEU A 368 -9.65 22.16 23.06
CA LEU A 368 -9.13 21.96 24.41
C LEU A 368 -9.55 23.11 25.32
N LEU A 369 -9.60 22.86 26.63
CA LEU A 369 -9.93 23.91 27.59
C LEU A 369 -8.81 24.98 27.60
N PRO A 370 -9.13 26.27 27.64
CA PRO A 370 -8.11 27.32 27.70
C PRO A 370 -7.30 27.26 29.00
N GLU A 371 -7.93 26.83 30.09
CA GLU A 371 -7.30 26.57 31.38
C GLU A 371 -8.11 25.55 32.18
N TYR A 372 -7.46 24.80 33.08
CA TYR A 372 -8.12 23.97 34.07
C TYR A 372 -7.21 23.66 35.27
N SER A 373 -7.81 23.42 36.44
CA SER A 373 -7.10 22.98 37.65
C SER A 373 -6.87 21.47 37.61
N GLN A 374 -5.63 21.06 37.86
CA GLN A 374 -5.26 19.65 37.95
C GLN A 374 -4.29 19.41 39.10
N LYS A 375 -4.40 18.28 39.79
CA LYS A 375 -3.35 17.83 40.70
C LYS A 375 -2.42 16.93 39.91
N ALA A 376 -1.15 17.31 39.81
CA ALA A 376 -0.25 16.58 38.94
C ALA A 376 1.19 16.51 39.44
N VAL A 377 1.88 15.48 38.96
CA VAL A 377 3.35 15.41 38.92
C VAL A 377 3.83 16.14 37.67
N PHE A 378 4.65 17.17 37.84
CA PHE A 378 5.24 17.93 36.74
C PHE A 378 6.55 17.25 36.32
N LEU A 379 6.89 17.35 35.04
CA LEU A 379 8.22 17.00 34.55
C LEU A 379 8.97 18.27 34.16
N LYS A 380 10.25 18.34 34.57
CA LYS A 380 11.17 19.42 34.22
C LYS A 380 12.10 19.02 33.08
N ASN A 381 12.84 20.00 32.56
CA ASN A 381 13.70 19.89 31.37
C ASN A 381 12.92 19.57 30.08
N ALA A 382 11.63 19.89 30.03
CA ALA A 382 10.85 19.81 28.82
C ALA A 382 11.04 21.05 27.95
N LYS A 383 11.00 20.88 26.62
CA LYS A 383 10.98 22.03 25.70
C LYS A 383 9.63 22.70 25.79
N THR A 384 9.61 24.03 25.70
CA THR A 384 8.36 24.81 25.63
C THR A 384 7.47 24.40 24.44
N SER A 385 8.07 23.92 23.35
CA SER A 385 7.36 23.38 22.18
C SER A 385 6.60 22.09 22.46
N ASP A 386 6.97 21.36 23.51
CA ASP A 386 6.40 20.06 23.86
C ASP A 386 5.33 20.21 24.95
N ALA A 387 5.32 21.33 25.67
CA ALA A 387 4.43 21.61 26.80
C ALA A 387 3.08 22.15 26.34
N TRP A 388 2.04 21.31 26.39
CA TRP A 388 0.68 21.65 25.99
C TRP A 388 -0.04 22.50 27.04
N TYR A 389 0.21 22.25 28.32
CA TYR A 389 -0.31 23.05 29.43
C TYR A 389 0.82 23.46 30.36
N VAL A 390 0.85 24.73 30.74
CA VAL A 390 1.92 25.34 31.53
C VAL A 390 1.33 26.18 32.67
N THR A 391 2.14 26.50 33.67
CA THR A 391 1.79 27.53 34.65
C THR A 391 2.11 28.91 34.09
N ASN A 392 1.32 29.92 34.46
CA ASN A 392 1.61 31.33 34.20
C ASN A 392 2.07 32.03 35.49
N GLU A 393 2.41 33.31 35.41
CA GLU A 393 2.88 34.12 36.55
C GLU A 393 1.87 34.24 37.71
N ASN A 394 0.60 33.90 37.47
CA ASN A 394 -0.46 33.93 38.48
C ASN A 394 -0.74 32.55 39.09
N ALA A 395 -0.02 31.51 38.68
CA ALA A 395 -0.25 30.15 39.14
C ALA A 395 0.09 30.02 40.63
N VAL A 396 -0.86 29.53 41.42
CA VAL A 396 -0.68 29.27 42.85
C VAL A 396 -1.08 27.86 43.22
N THR A 397 -0.51 27.34 44.31
CA THR A 397 -0.88 26.02 44.84
C THR A 397 -2.28 26.06 45.43
N GLU A 398 -3.10 25.07 45.08
CA GLU A 398 -4.47 24.95 45.56
C GLU A 398 -4.55 23.86 46.64
N SER A 399 -4.87 24.27 47.88
CA SER A 399 -4.98 23.36 49.02
C SER A 399 -6.05 23.82 50.01
N LEU A 400 -6.79 22.86 50.57
CA LEU A 400 -7.73 23.12 51.67
C LEU A 400 -7.02 23.25 53.04
N ALA A 401 -5.77 22.78 53.14
CA ALA A 401 -5.04 22.69 54.40
C ALA A 401 -3.90 23.71 54.53
N PHE A 402 -3.40 24.25 53.42
CA PHE A 402 -2.24 25.14 53.39
C PHE A 402 -2.54 26.41 52.60
N GLN A 403 -1.88 27.51 52.97
CA GLN A 403 -1.96 28.77 52.24
C GLN A 403 -1.42 28.61 50.81
N ALA A 404 -2.02 29.34 49.88
CA ALA A 404 -1.57 29.41 48.50
C ALA A 404 -0.13 29.95 48.42
N LYS A 405 0.72 29.24 47.70
CA LYS A 405 2.11 29.63 47.38
C LYS A 405 2.26 29.73 45.88
N ASP A 406 3.26 30.48 45.43
CA ASP A 406 3.65 30.50 44.02
C ASP A 406 3.90 29.08 43.50
N ALA A 407 3.25 28.74 42.40
CA ALA A 407 3.36 27.46 41.70
C ALA A 407 3.98 27.62 40.30
N HIS A 408 4.41 28.83 39.93
CA HIS A 408 5.04 29.07 38.64
C HIS A 408 6.50 28.64 38.64
N VAL A 409 6.81 27.55 37.93
CA VAL A 409 8.17 27.09 37.71
C VAL A 409 8.43 26.98 36.21
N THR A 410 9.33 27.84 35.70
CA THR A 410 9.71 27.82 34.28
C THR A 410 10.43 26.52 33.93
N GLY A 411 10.12 25.97 32.75
CA GLY A 411 10.73 24.72 32.26
C GLY A 411 10.14 23.44 32.83
N GLU A 412 9.06 23.52 33.61
CA GLU A 412 8.26 22.37 34.05
C GLU A 412 6.88 22.37 33.40
N SER A 413 6.36 21.18 33.10
CA SER A 413 4.98 21.00 32.64
C SER A 413 4.47 19.60 33.00
N PRO A 414 3.19 19.47 33.34
CA PRO A 414 2.56 18.18 33.62
C PRO A 414 1.83 17.60 32.40
N VAL A 415 1.80 18.31 31.27
CA VAL A 415 1.15 17.85 30.03
C VAL A 415 2.08 18.10 28.85
N LEU A 416 2.69 17.02 28.37
CA LEU A 416 3.78 17.05 27.40
C LEU A 416 3.49 16.16 26.20
N LEU A 417 3.92 16.56 25.01
CA LEU A 417 3.95 15.73 23.80
C LEU A 417 5.21 16.03 22.99
N ALA A 418 6.21 15.16 23.10
CA ALA A 418 7.46 15.29 22.36
C ALA A 418 7.50 14.43 21.11
N SER A 419 8.25 14.89 20.10
CA SER A 419 8.59 14.07 18.93
C SER A 419 9.71 13.10 19.26
N VAL A 420 9.52 11.82 18.93
CA VAL A 420 10.51 10.74 19.15
C VAL A 420 10.61 9.92 17.87
N GLY A 421 11.75 10.05 17.17
CA GLY A 421 11.89 9.48 15.83
C GLY A 421 10.86 10.08 14.86
N LYS A 422 10.04 9.24 14.22
CA LYS A 422 8.93 9.68 13.36
C LYS A 422 7.60 9.87 14.10
N GLY A 423 7.50 9.42 15.35
CA GLY A 423 6.26 9.43 16.13
C GLY A 423 6.31 10.38 17.32
N LYS A 424 5.43 10.15 18.29
CA LYS A 424 5.25 11.03 19.46
C LYS A 424 5.13 10.25 20.76
N LEU A 425 5.67 10.84 21.84
CA LEU A 425 5.52 10.35 23.21
C LEU A 425 4.90 11.45 24.07
N GLY A 426 3.72 11.17 24.59
CA GLY A 426 2.97 12.04 25.48
C GLY A 426 3.14 11.66 26.95
N TYR A 427 3.00 12.65 27.83
CA TYR A 427 2.92 12.46 29.27
C TYR A 427 1.82 13.35 29.86
N ILE A 428 1.00 12.78 30.74
CA ILE A 428 -0.02 13.48 31.50
C ILE A 428 0.15 13.10 32.96
N GLY A 429 0.59 14.07 33.76
CA GLY A 429 0.95 13.91 35.16
C GLY A 429 -0.22 13.98 36.14
N ASP A 430 -1.44 14.15 35.64
CA ASP A 430 -2.68 14.13 36.43
C ASP A 430 -2.77 12.87 37.30
N VAL A 431 -3.13 13.03 38.57
CA VAL A 431 -3.31 11.93 39.53
C VAL A 431 -4.76 11.68 39.93
N ASN A 432 -5.74 12.48 39.49
CA ASN A 432 -7.17 12.30 39.79
C ASN A 432 -8.06 12.04 38.56
N GLY A 433 -7.56 12.20 37.34
CA GLY A 433 -8.36 12.03 36.12
C GLY A 433 -9.33 13.20 35.90
N GLU A 434 -8.82 14.43 35.95
CA GLU A 434 -9.61 15.63 35.72
C GLU A 434 -10.18 15.70 34.28
N GLU A 435 -11.37 16.28 34.11
CA GLU A 435 -12.07 16.34 32.81
C GLU A 435 -11.23 17.00 31.70
N GLY A 436 -10.46 18.03 32.06
CA GLY A 436 -9.53 18.68 31.14
C GLY A 436 -8.46 17.72 30.60
N SER A 437 -7.94 16.84 31.45
CA SER A 437 -6.98 15.81 31.06
C SER A 437 -7.60 14.75 30.15
N GLU A 438 -8.88 14.42 30.31
CA GLU A 438 -9.55 13.48 29.40
C GLU A 438 -9.55 13.98 27.95
N ALA A 439 -9.89 15.25 27.74
CA ALA A 439 -9.87 15.88 26.42
C ALA A 439 -8.47 15.87 25.81
N VAL A 440 -7.44 16.07 26.64
CA VAL A 440 -6.04 16.00 26.24
C VAL A 440 -5.63 14.59 25.80
N VAL A 441 -5.99 13.54 26.56
CA VAL A 441 -5.68 12.15 26.17
C VAL A 441 -6.28 11.84 24.80
N ILE A 442 -7.55 12.17 24.58
CA ILE A 442 -8.27 11.94 23.32
C ILE A 442 -7.56 12.67 22.17
N ALA A 443 -7.23 13.94 22.38
CA ALA A 443 -6.52 14.77 21.41
C ALA A 443 -5.12 14.24 21.08
N MET A 444 -4.34 13.79 22.07
CA MET A 444 -3.02 13.19 21.84
C MET A 444 -3.13 11.86 21.07
N CYS A 445 -4.18 11.09 21.32
CA CYS A 445 -4.47 9.85 20.59
C CYS A 445 -5.02 10.07 19.17
N GLY A 446 -5.33 11.30 18.76
CA GLY A 446 -5.86 11.59 17.43
C GLY A 446 -7.32 11.13 17.21
N LEU A 447 -8.10 11.01 18.28
CA LEU A 447 -9.49 10.52 18.27
C LEU A 447 -10.54 11.62 18.17
#